data_AF-A0A934LRX8-F1
#
_entry.id   AF-A0A934LRX8-F1
#
_cell.length_a   1.000
_cell.length_b   1.000
_cell.length_c   1.000
_cell.angle_alpha   90.00
_cell.angle_beta   90.00
_cell.angle_gamma   90.00
#
_symmetry.space_group_name_H-M   'P 1'
#
loop_
_entity.id
_entity.type
_entity.pdbx_description
1 polymer ?
#
loop_
_entity_poly.entity_id
_entity_poly.type
_entity_poly.pdbx_seq_one_letter_code
_entity_poly.pdbx_strand_id
1 'polypeptide(L)'
;MKSVFDETAEEADKRIKRGAKLDLAIIHLTFEGIQTFGGGVATVLRGHLGALPRLRAELARHHIHITPYFAEIAYAANHERRDPLYQAQAEKQVWSMGGDIAYLVNFTQGYLPKAPWGVGDLGGMENWKAACASGAAVALNFARRHQAAVVYCHDSLFAL
;
A
#
# COMPACT_ATOMS: atom_id res chain seq x y z
N MET A 1 -8.30 -4.16 -21.92
CA MET A 1 -7.02 -3.44 -22.13
C MET A 1 -5.91 -4.49 -22.06
N LYS A 2 -5.00 -4.57 -23.04
CA LYS A 2 -3.85 -5.50 -22.96
C LYS A 2 -2.97 -5.09 -21.78
N SER A 3 -2.53 -6.02 -20.93
CA SER A 3 -1.66 -5.68 -19.80
C SER A 3 -0.33 -5.18 -20.31
N VAL A 4 0.29 -4.21 -19.63
CA VAL A 4 1.66 -3.77 -19.96
C VAL A 4 2.69 -4.87 -19.71
N PHE A 5 2.33 -5.92 -18.96
CA PHE A 5 3.16 -7.11 -18.75
C PHE A 5 3.02 -8.16 -19.86
N ASP A 6 2.03 -8.02 -20.74
CA ASP A 6 1.88 -8.85 -21.95
C ASP A 6 2.61 -8.24 -23.16
N GLU A 7 3.30 -7.12 -22.96
CA GLU A 7 4.14 -6.48 -23.97
C GLU A 7 5.53 -7.12 -24.00
N THR A 8 6.07 -7.35 -25.19
CA THR A 8 7.48 -7.72 -25.32
C THR A 8 8.38 -6.53 -24.99
N ALA A 9 9.65 -6.77 -24.68
CA ALA A 9 10.61 -5.69 -24.42
C ALA A 9 10.74 -4.69 -25.61
N GLU A 10 10.65 -5.17 -26.84
CA GLU A 10 10.64 -4.33 -28.05
C GLU A 10 9.36 -3.50 -28.19
N GLU A 11 8.20 -4.06 -27.83
CA GLU A 11 6.93 -3.33 -27.80
C GLU A 11 6.95 -2.22 -26.74
N ALA A 12 7.44 -2.54 -25.56
CA ALA A 12 7.61 -1.58 -24.46
C ALA A 12 8.59 -0.46 -24.85
N ASP A 13 9.74 -0.78 -25.44
CA ASP A 13 10.75 0.20 -25.86
C ASP A 13 10.23 1.12 -26.98
N LYS A 14 9.52 0.57 -27.99
CA LYS A 14 8.85 1.37 -29.02
C LYS A 14 7.79 2.29 -28.43
N ARG A 15 7.03 1.82 -27.44
CA ARG A 15 6.00 2.59 -26.75
C ARG A 15 6.62 3.74 -25.95
N ILE A 16 7.66 3.47 -25.17
CA ILE A 16 8.42 4.49 -24.42
C ILE A 16 9.03 5.53 -25.36
N LYS A 17 9.68 5.11 -26.45
CA LYS A 17 10.26 6.00 -27.47
C LYS A 17 9.22 6.90 -28.16
N ARG A 18 7.95 6.49 -28.19
CA ARG A 18 6.83 7.29 -28.71
C ARG A 18 6.25 8.27 -27.67
N GLY A 19 6.86 8.37 -26.48
CA GLY A 19 6.39 9.24 -25.40
C GLY A 19 5.13 8.74 -24.72
N ALA A 20 4.80 7.44 -24.85
CA ALA A 20 3.65 6.88 -24.17
C ALA A 20 3.88 6.87 -22.66
N LYS A 21 2.91 7.41 -21.93
CA LYS A 21 2.93 7.49 -20.49
C LYS A 21 2.58 6.13 -19.89
N LEU A 22 3.43 5.65 -18.98
CA LEU A 22 3.13 4.50 -18.14
C LEU A 22 2.49 4.98 -16.85
N ASP A 23 1.35 4.40 -16.46
CA ASP A 23 0.62 4.75 -15.25
C ASP A 23 0.52 3.56 -14.30
N LEU A 24 1.15 3.68 -13.12
CA LEU A 24 1.31 2.60 -12.15
C LEU A 24 0.71 2.94 -10.79
N ALA A 25 -0.10 2.04 -10.26
CA ALA A 25 -0.43 2.03 -8.85
C ALA A 25 0.75 1.47 -8.04
N ILE A 26 1.15 2.14 -6.97
CA ILE A 26 2.07 1.62 -5.96
C ILE A 26 1.27 1.34 -4.69
N ILE A 27 0.95 0.08 -4.43
CA ILE A 27 0.00 -0.31 -3.38
C ILE A 27 0.77 -0.96 -2.22
N HIS A 28 0.67 -0.38 -1.03
CA HIS A 28 1.20 -0.95 0.19
C HIS A 28 0.08 -1.64 0.95
N LEU A 29 0.16 -2.96 1.09
CA LEU A 29 -0.67 -3.74 2.00
C LEU A 29 0.14 -3.93 3.29
N THR A 30 -0.36 -3.42 4.40
CA THR A 30 0.36 -3.41 5.68
C THR A 30 -0.59 -3.67 6.83
N PHE A 31 -0.11 -4.23 7.93
CA PHE A 31 -0.88 -4.23 9.17
C PHE A 31 -0.88 -2.87 9.86
N GLU A 32 0.21 -2.09 9.76
CA GLU A 32 0.40 -0.82 10.48
C GLU A 32 1.25 0.22 9.71
N GLY A 33 1.27 1.46 10.22
CA GLY A 33 2.28 2.46 9.86
C GLY A 33 1.74 3.84 9.48
N ILE A 34 0.44 3.97 9.13
CA ILE A 34 -0.22 5.27 8.95
C ILE A 34 -0.97 5.66 10.23
N GLN A 35 -1.94 4.86 10.68
CA GLN A 35 -2.72 5.13 11.89
C GLN A 35 -1.92 4.99 13.19
N THR A 36 -0.88 4.15 13.19
CA THR A 36 -0.13 3.77 14.39
C THR A 36 1.37 3.99 14.23
N PHE A 37 2.06 4.18 15.35
CA PHE A 37 3.52 4.10 15.42
C PHE A 37 3.97 2.70 15.86
N GLY A 38 5.12 2.28 15.36
CA GLY A 38 5.66 0.94 15.61
C GLY A 38 7.07 0.79 15.05
N GLY A 39 7.70 -0.34 15.38
CA GLY A 39 8.94 -0.78 14.73
C GLY A 39 8.66 -1.49 13.41
N GLY A 40 9.62 -2.27 12.89
CA GLY A 40 9.39 -3.20 11.78
C GLY A 40 8.69 -2.58 10.57
N VAL A 41 7.49 -3.08 10.26
CA VAL A 41 6.69 -2.68 9.10
C VAL A 41 6.31 -1.19 9.14
N ALA A 42 5.91 -0.65 10.30
CA ALA A 42 5.62 0.78 10.41
C ALA A 42 6.82 1.64 9.99
N THR A 43 8.04 1.27 10.41
CA THR A 43 9.25 2.02 10.04
C THR A 43 9.53 1.97 8.53
N VAL A 44 9.37 0.79 7.92
CA VAL A 44 9.50 0.62 6.47
C VAL A 44 8.47 1.44 5.72
N LEU A 45 7.20 1.37 6.13
CA LEU A 45 6.09 2.08 5.51
C LEU A 45 6.31 3.60 5.52
N ARG A 46 6.68 4.14 6.69
CA ARG A 46 6.93 5.58 6.86
C ARG A 46 8.14 6.04 6.04
N GLY A 47 9.19 5.22 5.96
CA GLY A 47 10.34 5.45 5.09
C GLY A 47 9.96 5.47 3.61
N HIS A 48 9.16 4.49 3.17
CA HIS A 48 8.65 4.43 1.81
C HIS A 48 7.80 5.67 1.48
N LEU A 49 6.87 6.05 2.37
CA LEU A 49 6.07 7.25 2.20
C LEU A 49 6.94 8.50 2.08
N GLY A 50 7.97 8.64 2.92
CA GLY A 50 8.93 9.75 2.84
C GLY A 50 9.72 9.78 1.52
N ALA A 51 10.00 8.63 0.91
CA ALA A 51 10.74 8.53 -0.35
C ALA A 51 9.88 8.75 -1.60
N LEU A 52 8.55 8.54 -1.53
CA LEU A 52 7.64 8.61 -2.68
C LEU A 52 7.72 9.91 -3.49
N PRO A 53 7.80 11.13 -2.90
CA PRO A 53 7.89 12.35 -3.69
C PRO A 53 9.11 12.38 -4.61
N ARG A 54 10.27 11.94 -4.09
CA ARG A 54 11.51 11.87 -4.87
C ARG A 54 11.43 10.80 -5.95
N LEU A 55 10.91 9.62 -5.62
CA LEU A 55 10.74 8.53 -6.58
C LEU A 55 9.80 8.94 -7.72
N ARG A 56 8.68 9.59 -7.40
CA ARG A 56 7.70 10.09 -8.38
C ARG A 56 8.34 11.12 -9.32
N ALA A 57 9.13 12.05 -8.78
CA ALA A 57 9.81 13.05 -9.58
C ALA A 57 10.82 12.41 -10.55
N GLU A 58 11.57 11.41 -10.10
CA GLU A 58 12.56 10.72 -10.93
C GLU A 58 11.89 9.89 -12.03
N LEU A 59 10.88 9.09 -11.68
CA LEU A 59 10.14 8.26 -12.64
C LEU A 59 9.39 9.10 -13.69
N ALA A 60 8.92 10.30 -13.33
CA ALA A 60 8.27 11.20 -14.26
C ALA A 60 9.20 11.62 -15.42
N ARG A 61 10.53 11.67 -15.20
CA ARG A 61 11.54 11.96 -16.25
C ARG A 61 11.61 10.86 -17.31
N HIS A 62 11.11 9.67 -16.98
CA HIS A 62 11.01 8.51 -17.85
C HIS A 62 9.58 8.27 -18.34
N HIS A 63 8.69 9.27 -18.25
CA HIS A 63 7.27 9.16 -18.59
C HIS A 63 6.51 8.10 -17.78
N ILE A 64 7.01 7.75 -16.59
CA ILE A 64 6.37 6.83 -15.65
C ILE A 64 5.67 7.67 -14.57
N HIS A 65 4.36 7.57 -14.51
CA HIS A 65 3.53 8.12 -13.45
C HIS A 65 3.27 7.04 -12.41
N ILE A 66 3.49 7.39 -11.14
CA ILE A 66 3.14 6.54 -10.02
C ILE A 66 2.07 7.24 -9.16
N THR A 67 1.09 6.46 -8.72
CA THR A 67 0.09 6.88 -7.76
C THR A 67 0.14 5.96 -6.55
N PRO A 68 0.45 6.48 -5.35
CA PRO A 68 0.63 5.64 -4.17
C PRO A 68 -0.69 5.36 -3.47
N TYR A 69 -0.85 4.15 -2.99
CA TYR A 69 -1.99 3.68 -2.22
C TYR A 69 -1.52 2.94 -0.98
N PHE A 70 -2.22 3.14 0.12
CA PHE A 70 -1.97 2.46 1.37
C PHE A 70 -3.23 1.75 1.82
N ALA A 71 -3.11 0.47 2.17
CA ALA A 71 -4.19 -0.28 2.76
C ALA A 71 -3.71 -0.89 4.08
N GLU A 72 -4.36 -0.52 5.17
CA GLU A 72 -3.97 -0.98 6.50
C GLU A 72 -5.15 -1.39 7.36
N ILE A 73 -4.91 -2.20 8.39
CA ILE A 73 -5.96 -2.64 9.30
C ILE A 73 -6.55 -1.44 10.03
N ALA A 74 -7.88 -1.39 10.13
CA ALA A 74 -8.54 -0.36 10.94
C ALA A 74 -8.26 -0.59 12.44
N TYR A 75 -7.64 0.39 13.10
CA TYR A 75 -7.44 0.37 14.55
C TYR A 75 -8.48 1.23 15.26
N ALA A 76 -8.79 0.86 16.51
CA ALA A 76 -9.66 1.68 17.36
C ALA A 76 -9.03 3.06 17.63
N ALA A 77 -9.87 4.08 17.79
CA ALA A 77 -9.41 5.46 18.02
C ALA A 77 -8.63 5.63 19.33
N ASN A 78 -8.93 4.80 20.34
CA ASN A 78 -8.28 4.79 21.65
C ASN A 78 -7.09 3.82 21.74
N HIS A 79 -6.61 3.27 20.62
CA HIS A 79 -5.46 2.39 20.62
C HIS A 79 -4.21 3.13 21.12
N GLU A 80 -3.45 2.54 22.04
CA GLU A 80 -2.30 3.19 22.69
C GLU A 80 -1.23 3.69 21.70
N ARG A 81 -1.13 3.02 20.54
CA ARG A 81 -0.16 3.32 19.50
C ARG A 81 -0.65 4.28 18.43
N ARG A 82 -1.86 4.84 18.59
CA ARG A 82 -2.44 5.76 17.61
C ARG A 82 -1.54 6.98 17.46
N ASP A 83 -1.29 7.38 16.22
CA ASP A 83 -0.48 8.55 15.88
C ASP A 83 -1.30 9.48 14.95
N PRO A 84 -2.24 10.26 15.50
CA PRO A 84 -3.17 11.06 14.70
C PRO A 84 -2.46 12.20 13.95
N LEU A 85 -1.34 12.70 14.47
CA LEU A 85 -0.56 13.75 13.82
C LEU A 85 0.12 13.20 12.56
N TYR A 86 0.77 12.04 12.67
CA TYR A 86 1.37 11.39 11.52
C TYR A 86 0.31 10.94 10.51
N GLN A 87 -0.81 10.36 10.97
CA GLN A 87 -1.91 9.94 10.11
C GLN A 87 -2.37 11.11 9.22
N ALA A 88 -2.65 12.28 9.81
CA ALA A 88 -3.09 13.45 9.05
C ALA A 88 -2.03 13.95 8.05
N GLN A 89 -0.75 13.93 8.44
CA GLN A 89 0.36 14.27 7.55
C GLN A 89 0.44 13.30 6.36
N ALA A 90 0.35 12.01 6.64
CA ALA A 90 0.47 10.94 5.67
C ALA A 90 -0.70 10.97 4.67
N GLU A 91 -1.94 11.09 5.16
CA GLU A 91 -3.15 11.27 4.34
C GLU A 91 -3.00 12.45 3.39
N LYS A 92 -2.62 13.62 3.90
CA LYS A 92 -2.39 14.81 3.07
C LYS A 92 -1.35 14.56 1.98
N GLN A 93 -0.24 13.91 2.33
CA GLN A 93 0.83 13.62 1.38
C GLN A 93 0.36 12.64 0.30
N VAL A 94 -0.31 11.55 0.68
CA VAL A 94 -0.85 10.55 -0.26
C VAL A 94 -1.88 11.16 -1.20
N TRP A 95 -2.85 11.91 -0.67
CA TRP A 95 -3.88 12.56 -1.48
C TRP A 95 -3.30 13.63 -2.42
N SER A 96 -2.26 14.37 -2.00
CA SER A 96 -1.57 15.32 -2.88
C SER A 96 -0.92 14.65 -4.09
N MET A 97 -0.66 13.35 -4.01
CA MET A 97 -0.11 12.55 -5.10
C MET A 97 -1.19 11.85 -5.95
N GLY A 98 -2.47 12.13 -5.71
CA GLY A 98 -3.60 11.45 -6.37
C GLY A 98 -3.90 10.06 -5.80
N GLY A 99 -3.22 9.71 -4.70
CA GLY A 99 -3.35 8.45 -4.00
C GLY A 99 -4.56 8.37 -3.09
N ASP A 100 -4.70 7.25 -2.40
CA ASP A 100 -5.77 7.02 -1.43
C ASP A 100 -5.32 6.06 -0.31
N ILE A 101 -6.05 6.09 0.81
CA ILE A 101 -5.85 5.20 1.95
C ILE A 101 -7.13 4.41 2.19
N ALA A 102 -7.02 3.09 2.23
CA ALA A 102 -8.14 2.19 2.54
C ALA A 102 -7.90 1.48 3.87
N TYR A 103 -8.97 1.32 4.63
CA TYR A 103 -8.93 0.54 5.85
C TYR A 103 -9.45 -0.87 5.59
N LEU A 104 -8.63 -1.86 5.94
CA LEU A 104 -8.93 -3.27 5.81
C LEU A 104 -9.76 -3.75 7.00
N VAL A 105 -10.45 -4.86 6.80
CA VAL A 105 -11.19 -5.55 7.87
C VAL A 105 -10.24 -5.79 9.04
N ASN A 106 -10.67 -5.37 10.23
CA ASN A 106 -9.99 -5.75 11.45
C ASN A 106 -10.28 -7.22 11.77
N PHE A 107 -9.34 -8.07 11.37
CA PHE A 107 -9.42 -9.50 11.58
C PHE A 107 -8.97 -9.94 12.97
N THR A 108 -8.50 -9.04 13.84
CA THR A 108 -7.96 -9.44 15.14
C THR A 108 -9.04 -9.81 16.15
N GLN A 109 -10.33 -9.64 15.85
CA GLN A 109 -11.45 -9.91 16.78
C GLN A 109 -11.30 -9.25 18.17
N GLY A 110 -10.55 -8.14 18.26
CA GLY A 110 -10.26 -7.48 19.54
C GLY A 110 -9.14 -8.13 20.35
N TYR A 111 -8.44 -9.13 19.82
CA TYR A 111 -7.24 -9.65 20.44
C TYR A 111 -6.16 -8.57 20.48
N LEU A 112 -5.74 -8.24 21.70
CA LEU A 112 -4.66 -7.30 21.94
C LEU A 112 -3.35 -7.83 21.36
N PRO A 113 -2.45 -6.93 20.95
CA PRO A 113 -1.11 -7.32 20.56
C PRO A 113 -0.40 -8.14 21.63
N LYS A 114 0.02 -9.36 21.28
CA LYS A 114 0.89 -10.17 22.16
C LYS A 114 2.37 -9.94 21.87
N ALA A 115 2.69 -9.36 20.70
CA ALA A 115 4.05 -9.03 20.34
C ALA A 115 4.48 -7.70 20.96
N PRO A 116 5.76 -7.55 21.38
CA PRO A 116 6.29 -6.27 21.89
C PRO A 116 6.15 -5.13 20.87
N TRP A 117 6.02 -5.47 19.59
CA TRP A 117 5.84 -4.55 18.47
C TRP A 117 4.37 -4.14 18.20
N GLY A 118 3.40 -4.56 19.02
CA GLY A 118 2.03 -4.03 18.88
C GLY A 118 1.20 -4.65 17.76
N VAL A 119 1.68 -5.75 17.18
CA VAL A 119 0.92 -6.54 16.21
C VAL A 119 -0.15 -7.35 16.94
N GLY A 120 -1.41 -7.16 16.55
CA GLY A 120 -2.53 -7.98 17.04
C GLY A 120 -2.24 -9.48 16.85
N ASP A 121 -2.79 -10.33 17.73
CA ASP A 121 -2.75 -11.76 17.48
C ASP A 121 -3.35 -12.02 16.09
N LEU A 122 -2.56 -12.62 15.19
CA LEU A 122 -2.99 -12.86 13.80
C LEU A 122 -4.15 -13.86 13.74
N GLY A 123 -4.51 -14.46 14.87
CA GLY A 123 -5.67 -15.32 15.02
C GLY A 123 -5.48 -16.65 14.31
N GLY A 124 -6.60 -17.26 13.92
CA GLY A 124 -6.64 -18.51 13.18
C GLY A 124 -6.79 -18.30 11.68
N MET A 125 -6.90 -19.41 10.94
CA MET A 125 -6.97 -19.42 9.48
C MET A 125 -8.08 -18.54 8.90
N GLU A 126 -9.22 -18.42 9.58
CA GLU A 126 -10.34 -17.57 9.13
C GLU A 126 -10.00 -16.08 9.21
N ASN A 127 -9.22 -15.67 10.19
CA ASN A 127 -8.72 -14.30 10.32
C ASN A 127 -7.78 -13.96 9.16
N TRP A 128 -6.90 -14.90 8.81
CA TRP A 128 -6.01 -14.79 7.66
C TRP A 128 -6.80 -14.65 6.36
N LYS A 129 -7.74 -15.57 6.08
CA LYS A 129 -8.59 -15.51 4.89
C LYS A 129 -9.32 -14.17 4.76
N ALA A 130 -9.90 -13.66 5.86
CA ALA A 130 -10.62 -12.40 5.86
C ALA A 130 -9.69 -11.22 5.51
N ALA A 131 -8.49 -11.21 6.09
CA ALA A 131 -7.49 -10.19 5.85
C ALA A 131 -6.94 -10.24 4.41
N CYS A 132 -6.58 -11.43 3.91
CA CYS A 132 -6.15 -11.65 2.52
C CYS A 132 -7.22 -11.20 1.54
N ALA A 133 -8.48 -11.61 1.76
CA ALA A 133 -9.60 -11.25 0.90
C ALA A 133 -9.84 -9.73 0.89
N SER A 134 -9.78 -9.08 2.06
CA SER A 134 -9.90 -7.63 2.16
C SER A 134 -8.75 -6.91 1.43
N GLY A 135 -7.51 -7.36 1.63
CA GLY A 135 -6.32 -6.81 0.98
C GLY A 135 -6.37 -6.96 -0.54
N ALA A 136 -6.71 -8.15 -1.03
CA ALA A 136 -6.86 -8.43 -2.45
C ALA A 136 -7.97 -7.58 -3.09
N ALA A 137 -9.13 -7.47 -2.44
CA ALA A 137 -10.24 -6.65 -2.94
C ALA A 137 -9.85 -5.17 -3.07
N VAL A 138 -9.17 -4.62 -2.05
CA VAL A 138 -8.67 -3.23 -2.10
C VAL A 138 -7.60 -3.06 -3.18
N ALA A 139 -6.64 -3.98 -3.26
CA ALA A 139 -5.58 -3.92 -4.27
C ALA A 139 -6.15 -3.94 -5.69
N LEU A 140 -7.13 -4.81 -5.97
CA LEU A 140 -7.83 -4.85 -7.26
C LEU A 140 -8.59 -3.55 -7.56
N ASN A 141 -9.25 -2.97 -6.55
CA ASN A 141 -10.00 -1.72 -6.69
C ASN A 141 -9.12 -0.49 -6.93
N PHE A 142 -7.89 -0.49 -6.42
CA PHE A 142 -6.88 0.51 -6.78
C PHE A 142 -6.27 0.21 -8.14
N ALA A 143 -5.81 -1.02 -8.39
CA ALA A 143 -5.14 -1.41 -9.62
C ALA A 143 -5.99 -1.13 -10.88
N ARG A 144 -7.30 -1.34 -10.84
CA ARG A 144 -8.21 -1.09 -11.98
C ARG A 144 -8.25 0.36 -12.45
N ARG A 145 -7.74 1.31 -11.65
CA ARG A 145 -7.66 2.75 -12.00
C ARG A 145 -6.42 3.08 -12.83
N HIS A 146 -5.49 2.14 -12.96
CA HIS A 146 -4.18 2.31 -13.59
C HIS A 146 -3.92 1.24 -14.66
N GLN A 147 -2.81 1.37 -15.39
CA GLN A 147 -2.42 0.38 -16.39
C GLN A 147 -1.80 -0.87 -15.79
N ALA A 148 -1.13 -0.71 -14.64
CA ALA A 148 -0.56 -1.79 -13.85
C ALA A 148 -0.44 -1.39 -12.39
N ALA A 149 -0.17 -2.37 -11.53
CA ALA A 149 0.08 -2.16 -10.12
C ALA A 149 1.32 -2.91 -9.66
N VAL A 150 2.09 -2.29 -8.77
CA VAL A 150 3.11 -2.95 -7.95
C VAL A 150 2.54 -3.03 -6.53
N VAL A 151 2.35 -4.25 -6.03
CA VAL A 151 1.79 -4.49 -4.71
C VAL A 151 2.89 -4.93 -3.76
N TYR A 152 3.16 -4.11 -2.75
CA TYR A 152 4.06 -4.42 -1.66
C TYR A 152 3.26 -5.03 -0.50
N CYS A 153 3.43 -6.33 -0.32
CA CYS A 153 2.87 -7.09 0.79
C CYS A 153 3.87 -7.07 1.95
N HIS A 154 3.71 -6.13 2.89
CA HIS A 154 4.67 -5.95 3.99
C HIS A 154 4.56 -7.03 5.07
N ASP A 155 3.57 -7.91 4.96
CA ASP A 155 3.31 -8.99 5.91
C ASP A 155 3.07 -10.32 5.21
N SER A 156 3.45 -11.39 5.90
CA SER A 156 3.24 -12.78 5.43
C SER A 156 1.78 -13.08 5.11
N LEU A 157 0.85 -12.46 5.82
CA LEU A 157 -0.58 -12.58 5.58
C LEU A 157 -1.00 -12.06 4.20
N PHE A 158 -0.29 -11.12 3.60
CA PHE A 158 -0.57 -10.64 2.24
C PHE A 158 0.32 -11.29 1.17
N ALA A 159 1.30 -12.09 1.57
CA ALA A 159 2.35 -12.62 0.69
C ALA A 159 2.18 -14.11 0.33
N LEU A 160 1.11 -14.76 0.81
CA LEU A 160 0.81 -16.19 0.63
C LEU A 160 -0.38 -16.42 -0.30
#